data_AF-A0A178I553-F1
#
_entry.id   AF-A0A178I553-F1
#
_cell.length_a   1.000
_cell.length_b   1.000
_cell.length_c   1.000
_cell.angle_alpha   90.00
_cell.angle_beta   90.00
_cell.angle_gamma   90.00
#
_symmetry.space_group_name_H-M   'P 1'
#
loop_
_entity.id
_entity.type
_entity.pdbx_description
1 polymer ?
#
loop_
_entity_poly.entity_id
_entity_poly.type
_entity_poly.pdbx_seq_one_letter_code
_entity_poly.pdbx_strand_id
1 'polypeptide(L)' 'MTPSQADQRIMLSRRTLHRYRAMIDAGTIPSEDIALIGAEIDRLVDIARLVPDKAAKIATLIGQWRDLLVAIRGKLN' A
#
# COMPACT_ATOMS: atom_id res chain seq x y z
N MET A 1 -6.34 -15.61 10.04
CA MET A 1 -5.06 -15.13 9.47
C MET A 1 -4.00 -15.21 10.55
N THR A 2 -2.85 -15.82 10.26
CA THR A 2 -1.74 -15.97 11.21
C THR A 2 -0.77 -14.78 11.12
N PRO A 3 0.09 -14.55 12.13
CA PRO A 3 1.14 -13.53 12.06
C PRO A 3 2.10 -13.73 10.86
N SER A 4 2.43 -14.97 10.51
CA SER A 4 3.28 -15.27 9.34
C SER A 4 2.60 -14.93 8.02
N GLN A 5 1.31 -15.21 7.88
CA GLN A 5 0.51 -14.80 6.73
C GLN A 5 0.43 -13.27 6.61
N ALA A 6 0.28 -12.57 7.74
CA ALA A 6 0.30 -11.11 7.76
C ALA A 6 1.65 -10.55 7.30
N ASP A 7 2.77 -11.11 7.76
CA ASP A 7 4.11 -10.68 7.30
C ASP A 7 4.31 -10.91 5.80
N GLN A 8 3.87 -12.06 5.26
CA GLN A 8 3.91 -12.32 3.82
C GLN A 8 3.11 -11.27 3.05
N ARG A 9 1.90 -10.94 3.53
CA ARG A 9 1.04 -9.94 2.89
C ARG A 9 1.63 -8.53 2.95
N ILE A 10 2.21 -8.15 4.09
CA ILE A 10 2.93 -6.88 4.27
C ILE A 10 4.11 -6.79 3.31
N MET A 11 4.89 -7.87 3.15
CA MET A 11 6.01 -7.92 2.22
C MET A 11 5.57 -7.75 0.76
N LEU A 12 4.50 -8.43 0.35
CA LEU A 12 3.93 -8.27 -0.99
C LEU A 12 3.44 -6.84 -1.23
N SER A 13 2.72 -6.26 -0.26
CA SER A 13 2.24 -4.89 -0.31
C SER A 13 3.37 -3.88 -0.46
N ARG A 14 4.45 -4.02 0.33
CA ARG A 14 5.67 -3.21 0.20
C ARG A 14 6.30 -3.31 -1.17
N ARG A 15 6.39 -4.52 -1.75
CA ARG A 15 6.94 -4.71 -3.09
C ARG A 15 6.12 -3.98 -4.15
N THR A 16 4.78 -4.08 -4.07
CA THR A 16 3.89 -3.36 -4.99
C THR A 16 4.02 -1.84 -4.84
N LEU A 17 4.06 -1.35 -3.61
CA LEU A 17 4.29 0.08 -3.31
C LEU A 17 5.59 0.58 -3.96
N HIS A 18 6.70 -0.15 -3.78
CA HIS A 18 7.98 0.22 -4.40
C HIS A 18 7.91 0.24 -5.93
N ARG A 19 7.22 -0.74 -6.54
CA ARG A 19 7.01 -0.76 -7.99
C ARG A 19 6.26 0.47 -8.47
N TYR A 20 5.16 0.84 -7.82
CA TYR A 20 4.39 2.01 -8.23
C TYR A 20 5.13 3.32 -8.01
N ARG A 21 5.93 3.42 -6.94
CA ARG A 21 6.77 4.59 -6.72
C ARG A 21 7.79 4.75 -7.84
N ALA A 22 8.45 3.66 -8.23
CA ALA A 22 9.39 3.66 -9.36
C ALA A 22 8.71 4.04 -10.69
N MET A 23 7.47 3.61 -10.93
CA MET A 23 6.70 4.02 -12.11
C MET A 23 6.45 5.53 -12.11
N ILE A 24 5.99 6.09 -10.99
CA ILE A 24 5.75 7.54 -10.86
C ILE A 24 7.03 8.33 -11.05
N ASP A 25 8.13 7.89 -10.45
CA ASP A 25 9.44 8.52 -10.58
C ASP A 25 9.94 8.50 -12.05
N ALA A 26 9.59 7.44 -12.80
CA ALA A 26 9.82 7.33 -14.23
C ALA A 26 8.79 8.09 -15.10
N GLY A 27 7.87 8.85 -14.50
CA GLY A 27 6.84 9.63 -15.20
C GLY A 27 5.63 8.80 -15.67
N THR A 28 5.54 7.53 -15.28
CA THR A 28 4.43 6.64 -15.62
C THR A 28 3.41 6.58 -14.48
N ILE A 29 2.16 6.93 -14.76
CA ILE A 29 1.07 6.81 -13.77
C ILE A 29 0.45 5.41 -13.90
N PRO A 30 0.36 4.62 -12.82
CA PRO A 30 -0.31 3.32 -12.83
C PRO A 30 -1.84 3.51 -12.76
N SER A 31 -2.43 4.08 -13.82
CA SER A 31 -3.83 4.54 -13.85
C SER A 31 -4.86 3.43 -13.64
N GLU A 32 -4.66 2.25 -14.26
CA GLU A 32 -5.51 1.07 -14.09
C GLU A 32 -5.50 0.54 -12.65
N ASP A 33 -4.42 0.82 -11.90
CA ASP A 33 -4.20 0.30 -10.56
C ASP A 33 -4.62 1.28 -9.45
N ILE A 34 -5.06 2.50 -9.77
CA ILE A 34 -5.44 3.50 -8.74
C ILE A 34 -6.57 2.97 -7.86
N ALA A 35 -7.54 2.26 -8.45
CA ALA A 35 -8.62 1.61 -7.70
C ALA A 35 -8.10 0.50 -6.76
N LEU A 36 -7.00 -0.17 -7.13
CA LEU A 36 -6.37 -1.21 -6.32
C LEU A 36 -5.65 -0.65 -5.10
N ILE A 37 -5.20 0.61 -5.14
CA ILE A 37 -4.57 1.29 -3.98
C ILE A 37 -5.56 1.39 -2.81
N GLY A 38 -6.81 1.77 -3.10
CA GLY A 38 -7.86 1.84 -2.07
C GLY A 38 -8.13 0.47 -1.44
N ALA A 39 -8.35 -0.55 -2.28
CA ALA A 39 -8.56 -1.92 -1.82
C ALA A 39 -7.36 -2.49 -1.04
N GLU A 40 -6.14 -2.09 -1.39
CA GLU A 40 -4.92 -2.45 -0.66
C GLU A 40 -4.92 -1.85 0.75
N ILE A 41 -5.26 -0.56 0.87
CA ILE A 41 -5.35 0.12 2.18
C ILE A 41 -6.41 -0.54 3.05
N ASP A 42 -7.60 -0.79 2.52
CA ASP A 42 -8.69 -1.42 3.27
C ASP A 42 -8.28 -2.82 3.77
N ARG A 43 -7.65 -3.61 2.89
CA ARG A 43 -7.13 -4.92 3.27
C ARG A 43 -6.06 -4.84 4.35
N LEU A 44 -5.19 -3.83 4.31
CA LEU A 44 -4.20 -3.59 5.37
C LEU A 44 -4.87 -3.23 6.70
N VAL A 45 -5.90 -2.38 6.68
CA VAL A 45 -6.69 -2.05 7.88
C VAL A 45 -7.28 -3.31 8.51
N ASP A 46 -7.86 -4.21 7.70
CA ASP A 46 -8.41 -5.46 8.20
C ASP A 46 -7.34 -6.39 8.78
N ILE A 47 -6.16 -6.48 8.16
CA ILE A 47 -5.04 -7.25 8.70
C ILE A 47 -4.59 -6.69 10.05
N ALA A 48 -4.51 -5.36 10.20
CA ALA A 48 -4.12 -4.73 11.45
C ALA A 48 -5.08 -5.03 12.60
N ARG A 49 -6.39 -5.13 12.30
CA ARG A 49 -7.42 -5.56 13.28
C ARG A 49 -7.27 -7.03 13.67
N LEU A 50 -6.95 -7.88 12.71
CA LEU A 50 -6.83 -9.33 12.91
C LEU A 50 -5.51 -9.76 13.56
N VAL A 51 -4.45 -8.95 13.42
CA VAL A 51 -3.12 -9.24 13.96
C VAL A 51 -2.55 -7.99 14.65
N PRO A 52 -2.97 -7.69 15.90
CA PRO A 52 -2.60 -6.47 16.63
C PRO A 52 -1.09 -6.25 16.74
N ASP A 53 -0.29 -7.31 16.90
CA ASP A 53 1.18 -7.26 16.97
C ASP A 53 1.83 -6.65 15.71
N LYS A 54 1.11 -6.64 14.59
CA LYS A 54 1.57 -6.07 13.32
C LYS A 54 0.95 -4.70 13.02
N ALA A 55 0.01 -4.22 13.84
CA ALA A 55 -0.76 -3.01 13.57
C ALA A 55 0.13 -1.78 13.35
N ALA A 56 1.18 -1.58 14.15
CA ALA A 56 2.11 -0.46 13.97
C ALA A 56 2.83 -0.49 12.62
N LYS A 57 3.36 -1.66 12.23
CA LYS A 57 4.04 -1.87 10.94
C LYS A 57 3.09 -1.65 9.75
N ILE A 58 1.84 -2.07 9.91
CA ILE A 58 0.80 -1.90 8.90
C ILE A 58 0.36 -0.44 8.81
N ALA A 59 0.24 0.27 9.93
CA ALA A 59 -0.10 1.70 9.95
C ALA A 59 0.94 2.54 9.18
N THR A 60 2.24 2.28 9.38
CA THR A 60 3.30 2.90 8.59
C THR A 60 3.11 2.64 7.09
N LEU A 61 2.81 1.39 6.72
CA LEU A 61 2.64 1.01 5.31
C LEU A 61 1.40 1.67 4.69
N ILE A 62 0.30 1.77 5.42
CA ILE A 62 -0.91 2.52 4.98
C ILE A 62 -0.56 3.99 4.73
N GLY A 63 0.23 4.61 5.60
CA GLY A 63 0.72 5.98 5.40
C GLY A 63 1.44 6.13 4.05
N GLN A 64 2.38 5.23 3.75
CA GLN A 64 3.12 5.25 2.50
C GLN A 64 2.22 5.07 1.26
N TRP A 65 1.18 4.24 1.35
CA TRP A 65 0.18 4.08 0.29
C TRP A 65 -0.65 5.35 0.07
N ARG A 66 -1.00 6.07 1.14
CA ARG A 66 -1.70 7.36 1.05
C ARG A 66 -0.81 8.44 0.42
N ASP A 67 0.47 8.48 0.80
CA ASP A 67 1.44 9.40 0.20
C ASP A 67 1.59 9.15 -1.31
N LEU A 68 1.66 7.88 -1.72
CA LEU A 68 1.67 7.51 -3.14
C LEU A 68 0.43 8.04 -3.87
N LEU A 69 -0.76 7.88 -3.27
CA LEU A 69 -2.01 8.33 -3.86
C LEU A 69 -2.08 9.85 -4.00
N VAL A 70 -1.54 10.60 -3.02
CA VAL A 70 -1.39 12.07 -3.12
C VAL A 70 -0.43 12.44 -4.26
N ALA A 71 0.71 11.75 -4.39
CA ALA A 71 1.67 11.98 -5.47
C ALA A 71 1.05 11.73 -6.86
N ILE A 72 0.28 10.64 -7.02
CA ILE A 72 -0.45 10.35 -8.26
C ILE A 72 -1.43 11.48 -8.58
N ARG A 73 -2.25 11.91 -7.60
CA ARG A 73 -3.23 12.99 -7.78
C ARG A 73 -2.55 14.30 -8.18
N GLY A 74 -1.41 14.62 -7.59
CA GLY A 74 -0.63 15.82 -7.94
C GLY A 74 -0.04 15.81 -9.35
N LYS A 75 0.00 14.66 -10.03
CA LYS A 75 0.44 14.52 -11.43
C LYS A 75 -0.71 14.53 -12.43
N LEU A 76 -1.96 14.36 -11.96
CA LEU A 76 -3.17 14.38 -12.79
C LEU A 76 -3.80 15.78 -12.92
N ASN A 77 -3.38 16.72 -12.07
CA ASN A 77 -3.75 18.14 -12.11
C ASN A 77 -2.68 18.95 -12.83
#